data_AF-A0A2J8T3C5-F1
#
_entry.id   AF-A0A2J8T3C5-F1
#
_cell.length_a   1.000
_cell.length_b   1.000
_cell.length_c   1.000
_cell.angle_alpha   90.00
_cell.angle_beta   90.00
_cell.angle_gamma   90.00
#
_symmetry.space_group_name_H-M   'P 1'
#
loop_
_entity.id
_entity.type
_entity.pdbx_description
1 polymer ?
#
loop_
_entity_poly.entity_id
_entity_poly.type
_entity_poly.pdbx_seq_one_letter_code
_entity_poly.pdbx_strand_id
1 'polypeptide(L)'
;MENTENSVDSKSIKNLEPKVIHGSKSMDSGISLDNSYKMDYPEMGLCIIINNKNFHKSTGMASRSGTDVDAANLRETFRNLKYEVRNKNDLTREEIVELMRDVAKEDHSKRSSFVCV
;
A
#
# COMPACT_ATOMS: atom_id res chain seq x y z
N MET A 1 -31.37 -10.71 30.53
CA MET A 1 -31.67 -11.83 29.63
C MET A 1 -32.25 -11.26 28.37
N GLU A 2 -31.42 -11.07 27.37
CA GLU A 2 -31.85 -11.00 25.98
C GLU A 2 -30.68 -11.56 25.19
N ASN A 3 -30.92 -12.73 24.60
CA ASN A 3 -29.89 -13.62 24.06
C ASN A 3 -29.50 -13.18 22.65
N THR A 4 -28.20 -13.19 22.42
CA THR A 4 -27.51 -13.08 21.14
C THR A 4 -27.85 -14.26 20.24
N GLU A 5 -28.23 -14.02 18.98
CA GLU A 5 -28.06 -14.99 17.90
C GLU A 5 -27.48 -14.32 16.65
N ASN A 6 -26.21 -14.62 16.40
CA ASN A 6 -25.52 -14.41 15.13
C ASN A 6 -26.07 -15.40 14.11
N SER A 7 -26.59 -14.91 12.98
CA SER A 7 -26.94 -15.76 11.84
C SER A 7 -25.91 -15.54 10.72
N VAL A 8 -25.08 -16.56 10.50
CA VAL A 8 -24.14 -16.69 9.39
C VAL A 8 -24.83 -17.48 8.29
N ASP A 9 -25.28 -16.80 7.24
CA ASP A 9 -25.92 -17.45 6.09
C ASP A 9 -24.87 -18.20 5.25
N SER A 10 -24.94 -19.53 5.27
CA SER A 10 -24.20 -20.44 4.38
C SER A 10 -25.09 -20.84 3.20
N LYS A 11 -24.74 -20.44 1.97
CA LYS A 11 -25.32 -20.96 0.71
C LYS A 11 -24.23 -20.83 -0.37
N SER A 12 -23.96 -21.76 -1.29
CA SER A 12 -24.39 -23.13 -1.57
C SER A 12 -23.39 -23.65 -2.61
N ILE A 13 -22.87 -24.87 -2.43
CA ILE A 13 -21.93 -25.51 -3.38
C ILE A 13 -22.68 -25.77 -4.69
N LYS A 14 -22.15 -25.25 -5.81
CA LYS A 14 -22.63 -25.58 -7.16
C LYS A 14 -21.69 -26.62 -7.76
N ASN A 15 -22.24 -27.80 -8.07
CA ASN A 15 -21.58 -28.90 -8.76
C ASN A 15 -21.05 -28.42 -10.13
N LEU A 16 -19.77 -28.64 -10.42
CA LEU A 16 -19.21 -28.50 -11.76
C LEU A 16 -19.20 -29.88 -12.45
N GLU A 17 -19.90 -29.99 -13.57
CA GLU A 17 -19.72 -31.09 -14.52
C GLU A 17 -18.44 -30.92 -15.34
N PRO A 18 -17.74 -32.00 -15.75
CA PRO A 18 -16.44 -31.90 -16.40
C PRO A 18 -16.61 -31.53 -17.88
N LYS A 19 -16.13 -30.34 -18.26
CA LYS A 19 -15.96 -29.98 -19.68
C LYS A 19 -14.62 -30.52 -20.20
N VAL A 20 -14.72 -31.31 -21.28
CA VAL A 20 -13.65 -31.98 -22.01
C VAL A 20 -12.57 -30.99 -22.49
N ILE A 21 -11.31 -31.33 -22.21
CA ILE A 21 -10.11 -30.55 -22.56
C ILE A 21 -9.70 -30.90 -24.00
N HIS A 22 -9.63 -29.90 -24.89
CA HIS A 22 -8.97 -30.02 -26.20
C HIS A 22 -7.62 -29.28 -26.16
N GLY A 23 -6.57 -29.96 -26.57
CA GLY A 23 -5.23 -29.82 -26.00
C GLY A 23 -4.30 -28.72 -26.52
N SER A 24 -3.12 -28.76 -25.89
CA SER A 24 -1.79 -28.41 -26.40
C SER A 24 -1.29 -26.98 -26.19
N LYS A 25 -0.71 -26.72 -25.01
CA LYS A 25 0.62 -26.12 -24.89
C LYS A 25 1.39 -26.87 -23.81
N SER A 26 2.58 -27.37 -24.15
CA SER A 26 3.54 -27.91 -23.18
C SER A 26 3.82 -26.84 -22.14
N MET A 27 3.42 -27.08 -20.90
CA MET A 27 3.83 -26.29 -19.75
C MET A 27 4.91 -27.10 -19.04
N ASP A 28 6.16 -26.86 -19.43
CA ASP A 28 7.26 -27.14 -18.52
C ASP A 28 7.26 -26.05 -17.45
N SER A 29 6.27 -26.10 -16.56
CA SER A 29 6.28 -25.31 -15.35
C SER A 29 6.85 -26.19 -14.26
N GLY A 30 8.18 -26.14 -14.12
CA GLY A 30 8.85 -26.63 -12.92
C GLY A 30 8.20 -26.06 -11.65
N ILE A 31 8.42 -26.71 -10.50
CA ILE A 31 7.83 -26.30 -9.22
C ILE A 31 8.13 -24.81 -8.99
N SER A 32 7.08 -23.99 -8.98
CA SER A 32 7.16 -22.56 -8.69
C SER A 32 6.97 -22.36 -7.19
N LEU A 33 7.93 -21.71 -6.56
CA LEU A 33 7.87 -21.30 -5.15
C LEU A 33 7.39 -19.84 -5.09
N ASP A 34 6.33 -19.58 -4.33
CA ASP A 34 5.76 -18.24 -4.13
C ASP A 34 6.14 -17.66 -2.76
N ASN A 35 7.45 -17.62 -2.49
CA ASN A 35 7.99 -17.24 -1.18
C ASN A 35 8.32 -15.74 -1.07
N SER A 36 8.14 -14.96 -2.13
CA SER A 36 8.52 -13.54 -2.20
C SER A 36 7.48 -12.73 -2.95
N TYR A 37 7.20 -11.51 -2.49
CA TYR A 37 6.31 -10.61 -3.19
C TYR A 37 6.76 -10.36 -4.63
N LYS A 38 5.79 -10.29 -5.54
CA LYS A 38 6.00 -9.93 -6.94
C LYS A 38 6.38 -8.44 -7.03
N MET A 39 7.67 -8.16 -7.23
CA MET A 39 8.22 -6.78 -7.26
C MET A 39 8.54 -6.27 -8.67
N ASP A 40 8.12 -6.97 -9.72
CA ASP A 40 8.38 -6.71 -11.14
C ASP A 40 7.15 -6.14 -11.89
N TYR A 41 6.23 -5.47 -11.19
CA TYR A 41 5.23 -4.63 -11.86
C TYR A 41 5.92 -3.41 -12.53
N PRO A 42 5.24 -2.72 -13.48
CA PRO A 42 5.83 -1.59 -14.19
C PRO A 42 6.39 -0.47 -13.30
N GLU A 43 5.79 -0.26 -12.13
CA GLU A 43 6.21 0.72 -11.15
C GLU A 43 6.52 0.04 -9.82
N MET A 44 7.56 0.48 -9.11
CA MET A 44 7.78 0.04 -7.72
C MET A 44 6.61 0.48 -6.83
N GLY A 45 6.10 1.68 -7.06
CA GLY A 45 4.96 2.25 -6.35
C GLY A 45 5.26 3.59 -5.71
N LEU A 46 4.38 4.02 -4.82
CA LEU A 46 4.49 5.33 -4.16
C LEU A 46 5.32 5.25 -2.88
N CYS A 47 6.11 6.29 -2.64
CA CYS A 47 6.67 6.58 -1.34
C CYS A 47 6.16 7.96 -0.88
N ILE A 48 5.22 7.97 0.05
CA ILE A 48 4.67 9.19 0.65
C ILE A 48 5.50 9.54 1.88
N ILE A 49 6.11 10.72 1.88
CA ILE A 49 6.89 11.21 3.03
C ILE A 49 6.15 12.40 3.65
N ILE A 50 5.70 12.29 4.90
CA ILE A 50 5.08 13.36 5.67
C ILE A 50 6.09 13.90 6.68
N ASN A 51 6.69 15.03 6.33
CA ASN A 51 7.70 15.70 7.15
C ASN A 51 7.08 16.84 7.96
N ASN A 52 6.53 16.52 9.13
CA ASN A 52 6.02 17.54 10.06
C ASN A 52 7.16 18.05 10.95
N LYS A 53 7.69 19.22 10.61
CA LYS A 53 8.73 19.95 11.33
C LYS A 53 8.14 20.93 12.32
N ASN A 54 7.17 21.73 11.88
CA ASN A 54 6.58 22.81 12.66
C ASN A 54 5.17 22.42 13.07
N PHE A 55 4.85 22.67 14.34
CA PHE A 55 3.55 22.34 14.92
C PHE A 55 2.83 23.62 15.31
N HIS A 56 1.49 23.58 15.26
CA HIS A 56 0.69 24.72 15.66
C HIS A 56 0.96 25.08 17.13
N LYS A 57 1.14 26.38 17.43
CA LYS A 57 1.57 26.87 18.75
C LYS A 57 0.69 26.38 19.91
N SER A 58 -0.62 26.23 19.68
CA SER A 58 -1.57 25.75 20.69
C SER A 58 -1.29 24.32 21.18
N THR A 59 -0.54 23.52 20.42
CA THR A 59 -0.19 22.16 20.80
C THR A 59 0.94 22.09 21.84
N GLY A 60 1.72 23.17 21.99
CA GLY A 60 2.90 23.19 22.85
C GLY A 60 4.06 22.31 22.36
N MET A 61 3.94 21.68 21.19
CA MET A 61 5.00 20.83 20.62
C MET A 61 6.15 21.68 20.08
N ALA A 62 7.39 21.24 20.37
CA ALA A 62 8.58 21.87 19.83
C ALA A 62 8.78 21.54 18.34
N SER A 63 9.44 22.44 17.60
CA SER A 63 9.85 22.14 16.23
C SER A 63 10.87 21.00 16.19
N ARG A 64 10.74 20.10 15.21
CA ARG A 64 11.62 18.94 15.03
C ARG A 64 12.87 19.29 14.22
N SER A 65 13.80 20.02 14.83
CA SER A 65 15.09 20.34 14.21
C SER A 65 15.80 19.07 13.70
N GLY A 66 16.27 19.10 12.45
CA GLY A 66 16.93 17.96 11.80
C GLY A 66 16.03 17.15 10.85
N THR A 67 14.71 17.23 10.98
CA THR A 67 13.79 16.40 10.15
C THR A 67 13.87 16.66 8.65
N ASP A 68 14.32 17.85 8.22
CA ASP A 68 14.50 18.13 6.79
C ASP A 68 15.66 17.32 6.20
N VAL A 69 16.67 17.01 7.02
CA VAL A 69 17.79 16.13 6.64
C VAL A 69 17.25 14.71 6.44
N ASP A 70 16.41 14.23 7.35
CA ASP A 70 15.76 12.92 7.23
C ASP A 70 14.89 12.85 5.97
N ALA A 71 14.04 13.85 5.73
CA ALA A 71 13.14 13.90 4.58
C ALA A 71 13.90 13.93 3.24
N ALA A 72 15.02 14.67 3.18
CA ALA A 72 15.89 14.70 2.01
C ALA A 72 16.58 13.35 1.76
N ASN A 73 17.12 12.74 2.82
CA ASN A 73 17.76 11.43 2.73
C ASN A 73 16.78 10.34 2.31
N LEU A 74 15.61 10.28 2.93
CA LEU A 74 14.54 9.33 2.57
C LEU A 74 14.13 9.50 1.11
N ARG A 75 13.94 10.75 0.65
CA ARG A 75 13.62 11.03 -0.74
C ARG A 75 14.67 10.47 -1.68
N GLU A 76 15.94 10.72 -1.41
CA GLU A 76 17.03 10.25 -2.23
C GLU A 76 17.16 8.71 -2.23
N THR A 77 17.04 8.08 -1.06
CA THR A 77 17.04 6.62 -0.91
C THR A 77 15.92 5.98 -1.73
N PHE A 78 14.68 6.42 -1.55
CA PHE A 78 13.54 5.81 -2.24
C PHE A 78 13.49 6.13 -3.75
N ARG A 79 14.01 7.29 -4.17
CA ARG A 79 14.26 7.58 -5.58
C ARG A 79 15.23 6.58 -6.20
N ASN A 80 16.31 6.23 -5.50
CA ASN A 80 17.27 5.23 -5.96
C ASN A 80 16.66 3.82 -6.03
N LEU A 81 15.73 3.50 -5.13
CA LEU A 81 14.88 2.31 -5.16
C LEU A 81 13.72 2.39 -6.18
N LYS A 82 13.67 3.42 -7.03
CA LYS A 82 12.71 3.60 -8.14
C LYS A 82 11.26 3.84 -7.71
N TYR A 83 11.01 4.25 -6.47
CA TYR A 83 9.69 4.71 -6.05
C TYR A 83 9.38 6.10 -6.61
N GLU A 84 8.10 6.35 -6.85
CA GLU A 84 7.57 7.70 -7.05
C GLU A 84 7.45 8.39 -5.67
N VAL A 85 8.42 9.23 -5.35
CA VAL A 85 8.48 9.88 -4.02
C VAL A 85 7.71 11.20 -4.00
N ARG A 86 6.73 11.30 -3.09
CA ARG A 86 5.93 12.50 -2.84
C ARG A 86 6.17 13.00 -1.41
N ASN A 87 6.91 14.10 -1.29
CA ASN A 87 7.13 14.78 -0.01
C ASN A 87 6.02 15.78 0.28
N LYS A 88 5.51 15.77 1.52
CA LYS A 88 4.56 16.74 2.08
C LYS A 88 5.13 17.25 3.41
N ASN A 89 4.98 18.54 3.69
CA ASN A 89 5.53 19.16 4.90
C ASN A 89 4.40 19.77 5.73
N ASP A 90 4.54 19.68 7.06
CA ASP A 90 3.71 20.36 8.07
C ASP A 90 2.18 20.20 7.84
N LEU A 91 1.74 18.96 7.65
CA LEU A 91 0.32 18.62 7.52
C LEU A 91 -0.38 18.54 8.88
N THR A 92 -1.59 19.08 8.94
CA THR A 92 -2.56 18.86 10.02
C THR A 92 -3.07 17.42 10.03
N ARG A 93 -3.75 17.02 11.12
CA ARG A 93 -4.36 15.68 11.20
C ARG A 93 -5.41 15.46 10.11
N GLU A 94 -6.18 16.51 9.78
CA GLU A 94 -7.20 16.47 8.73
C GLU A 94 -6.55 16.24 7.36
N GLU A 95 -5.49 16.98 7.04
CA GLU A 95 -4.76 16.85 5.78
C GLU A 95 -4.05 15.49 5.65
N ILE A 96 -3.51 14.93 6.74
CA ILE A 96 -2.93 13.58 6.72
C ILE A 96 -4.01 12.54 6.37
N VAL A 97 -5.19 12.63 6.99
CA VAL A 97 -6.30 11.70 6.71
C VAL A 97 -6.81 11.85 5.28
N GLU A 98 -6.94 13.08 4.79
CA GLU A 98 -7.36 13.34 3.41
C GLU A 98 -6.33 12.81 2.41
N LEU A 99 -5.05 13.12 2.61
CA LEU A 99 -3.96 12.63 1.77
C LEU A 99 -3.96 11.10 1.68
N MET A 100 -4.04 10.41 2.81
CA MET A 100 -4.02 8.94 2.83
C MET A 100 -5.27 8.34 2.18
N ARG A 101 -6.43 8.98 2.37
CA ARG A 101 -7.68 8.58 1.74
C ARG A 101 -7.60 8.73 0.21
N ASP A 102 -7.01 9.80 -0.28
CA ASP A 102 -6.91 10.06 -1.71
C ASP A 102 -5.87 9.15 -2.37
N VAL A 103 -4.71 8.96 -1.73
CA VAL A 103 -3.70 8.00 -2.17
C VAL A 103 -4.27 6.58 -2.22
N ALA A 104 -5.06 6.17 -1.24
CA ALA A 104 -5.70 4.85 -1.23
C ALA A 104 -6.73 4.64 -2.36
N LYS A 105 -7.28 5.72 -2.95
CA LYS A 105 -8.23 5.65 -4.06
C LYS A 105 -7.57 5.66 -5.45
N GLU A 106 -6.27 5.92 -5.53
CA GLU A 106 -5.56 5.84 -6.81
C GLU A 106 -5.59 4.43 -7.39
N ASP A 107 -5.44 4.31 -8.71
CA ASP A 107 -5.22 3.01 -9.34
C ASP A 107 -3.77 2.55 -9.14
N HIS A 108 -3.59 1.53 -8.31
CA HIS A 108 -2.29 0.92 -8.02
C HIS A 108 -2.06 -0.39 -8.77
N SER A 109 -2.90 -0.76 -9.75
CA SER A 109 -2.83 -2.07 -10.43
C SER A 109 -1.49 -2.35 -11.15
N LYS A 110 -0.66 -1.32 -11.35
CA LYS A 110 0.66 -1.39 -11.99
C LYS A 110 1.82 -1.16 -11.01
N ARG A 111 1.55 -1.09 -9.71
CA ARG A 111 2.53 -0.79 -8.67
C ARG A 111 2.84 -2.05 -7.86
N SER A 112 4.12 -2.31 -7.63
CA SER A 112 4.58 -3.47 -6.85
C SER A 112 4.26 -3.35 -5.37
N SER A 113 4.35 -2.14 -4.80
CA SER A 113 4.22 -1.90 -3.36
C SER A 113 3.81 -0.47 -3.02
N PHE A 114 3.65 -0.20 -1.72
CA PHE A 114 3.36 1.11 -1.17
C PHE A 114 4.25 1.37 0.05
N VAL A 115 4.75 2.60 0.19
CA VAL A 115 5.53 3.07 1.34
C VAL A 115 4.97 4.40 1.84
N CYS A 116 4.83 4.51 3.16
CA CYS A 116 4.50 5.76 3.86
C CYS A 116 5.50 5.97 4.99
N VAL A 117 6.06 7.17 5.09
CA VAL A 117 7.05 7.57 6.10
C VAL A 117 6.64 8.87 6.76
#